data_AF-A0A9X4LPW9-F1
#
_entry.id   AF-A0A9X4LPW9-F1
#
_cell.length_a   1.000
_cell.length_b   1.000
_cell.length_c   1.000
_cell.angle_alpha   90.00
_cell.angle_beta   90.00
_cell.angle_gamma   90.00
#
_symmetry.space_group_name_H-M   'P 1'
#
loop_
_entity.id
_entity.type
_entity.pdbx_description
1 polymer ?
#
loop_
_entity_poly.entity_id
_entity_poly.type
_entity_poly.pdbx_seq_one_letter_code
_entity_poly.pdbx_strand_id
1 'polypeptide(L)'
;MKTGPNRKYTAEFRAAAVSQVLEGGRSMAAVARSLEMSSKSLANWIYKARRGEPAVKREPTRPVSELEAEVSRLRQENAKLKMEKEVLKKAAAYFARESL
;
A
#
# COMPACT_ATOMS: atom_id res chain seq x y z
N MET A 1 -8.53 -26.79 -16.33
CA MET A 1 -9.01 -26.44 -14.96
C MET A 1 -9.49 -25.00 -14.98
N LYS A 2 -10.76 -24.73 -14.65
CA LYS A 2 -11.28 -23.35 -14.58
C LYS A 2 -10.87 -22.75 -13.24
N THR A 3 -9.90 -21.84 -13.25
CA THR A 3 -9.53 -21.08 -12.05
C THR A 3 -10.69 -20.15 -11.69
N GLY A 4 -11.30 -20.36 -10.52
CA GLY A 4 -12.40 -19.50 -10.04
C GLY A 4 -11.96 -18.03 -9.88
N PRO A 5 -12.92 -17.10 -9.76
CA PRO A 5 -12.63 -15.67 -9.63
C PRO A 5 -11.63 -15.41 -8.51
N ASN A 6 -10.59 -14.63 -8.82
CA ASN A 6 -9.51 -14.28 -7.90
C ASN A 6 -10.02 -13.30 -6.84
N ARG A 7 -10.65 -13.82 -5.78
CA ARG A 7 -11.12 -13.03 -4.64
C ARG A 7 -9.91 -12.42 -3.93
N LYS A 8 -9.80 -11.08 -3.97
CA LYS A 8 -8.78 -10.34 -3.23
C LYS A 8 -9.22 -10.19 -1.76
N TYR A 9 -8.48 -10.81 -0.85
CA TYR A 9 -8.68 -10.67 0.60
C TYR A 9 -7.70 -9.65 1.17
N THR A 10 -8.17 -8.77 2.06
CA THR A 10 -7.34 -7.80 2.78
C THR A 10 -6.36 -8.49 3.73
N ALA A 11 -5.35 -7.76 4.22
CA ALA A 11 -4.35 -8.31 5.13
C ALA A 11 -4.98 -8.72 6.46
N GLU A 12 -5.86 -7.87 6.98
CA GLU A 12 -6.58 -7.99 8.23
C GLU A 12 -7.48 -9.22 8.20
N PHE A 13 -8.20 -9.44 7.08
CA PHE A 13 -9.07 -10.60 6.92
C PHE A 13 -8.29 -11.91 6.94
N ARG A 14 -7.13 -11.97 6.27
CA ARG A 14 -6.28 -13.18 6.27
C ARG A 14 -5.71 -13.46 7.66
N ALA A 15 -5.26 -12.41 8.35
CA ALA A 15 -4.73 -12.55 9.71
C ALA A 15 -5.81 -13.07 10.67
N ALA A 16 -7.02 -12.51 10.61
CA ALA A 16 -8.16 -12.99 11.41
C ALA A 16 -8.51 -14.45 11.08
N ALA A 17 -8.54 -14.84 9.80
CA ALA A 17 -8.83 -16.22 9.40
C ALA A 17 -7.78 -17.21 9.89
N VAL A 18 -6.50 -16.82 9.90
CA VAL A 18 -5.39 -17.65 10.40
C VAL A 18 -5.44 -17.76 11.93
N SER A 19 -5.69 -16.65 12.65
CA SER A 19 -5.83 -16.64 14.12
C SER A 19 -6.96 -17.56 14.59
N GLN A 20 -8.11 -17.59 13.90
CA GLN A 20 -9.20 -18.52 14.24
C GLN A 20 -8.80 -20.00 14.24
N VAL A 21 -7.81 -20.38 13.43
CA VAL A 21 -7.30 -21.76 13.36
C VAL A 21 -6.15 -21.99 14.34
N LEU A 22 -5.18 -21.07 14.39
CA LEU A 22 -3.98 -21.24 15.21
C LEU A 22 -4.22 -20.99 16.70
N GLU A 23 -5.01 -19.98 17.03
CA GLU A 23 -5.32 -19.57 18.41
C GLU A 23 -6.68 -20.11 18.84
N GLY A 24 -7.67 -20.07 17.94
CA GLY A 24 -9.05 -20.47 18.24
C GLY A 24 -9.31 -21.98 18.24
N GLY A 25 -8.32 -22.82 17.91
CA GLY A 25 -8.44 -24.29 17.92
C GLY A 25 -9.47 -24.87 16.94
N ARG A 26 -10.04 -24.06 16.05
CA ARG A 26 -11.04 -24.51 15.07
C ARG A 26 -10.38 -25.23 13.92
N SER A 27 -11.04 -26.26 13.39
CA SER A 27 -10.54 -26.97 12.22
C SER A 27 -10.54 -26.06 10.98
N MET A 28 -9.51 -26.20 10.15
CA MET A 28 -9.40 -25.44 8.89
C MET A 28 -10.65 -25.58 8.01
N ALA A 29 -11.24 -26.78 7.97
CA ALA A 29 -12.45 -27.05 7.18
C ALA A 29 -13.70 -26.35 7.74
N ALA A 30 -13.79 -26.15 9.06
CA ALA A 30 -14.89 -25.39 9.66
C ALA A 30 -14.74 -23.89 9.34
N VAL A 31 -13.54 -23.34 9.54
CA VAL A 31 -13.25 -21.91 9.29
C VAL A 31 -13.39 -21.55 7.80
N ALA A 32 -12.92 -22.41 6.90
CA ALA A 32 -13.06 -22.19 5.46
C ALA A 32 -14.53 -22.17 5.02
N ARG A 33 -15.37 -23.05 5.60
CA ARG A 33 -16.82 -23.08 5.33
C ARG A 33 -17.52 -21.84 5.89
N SER A 34 -17.23 -21.44 7.13
CA SER A 34 -17.86 -20.27 7.75
C SER A 34 -17.52 -18.96 7.05
N LEU A 35 -16.34 -18.87 6.45
CA LEU A 35 -15.87 -17.68 5.74
C LEU A 35 -16.06 -17.79 4.21
N GLU A 36 -16.78 -18.82 3.74
CA GLU A 36 -17.04 -19.10 2.32
C GLU A 36 -15.80 -19.01 1.43
N MET A 37 -14.66 -19.52 1.93
CA MET A 37 -13.38 -19.47 1.23
C MET A 37 -12.85 -20.86 0.91
N SER A 38 -11.88 -20.91 0.00
CA SER A 38 -11.20 -22.17 -0.31
C SER A 38 -10.34 -22.64 0.86
N SER A 39 -10.56 -23.88 1.30
CA SER A 39 -9.70 -24.55 2.30
C SER A 39 -8.23 -24.57 1.89
N LYS A 40 -7.95 -24.65 0.57
CA LYS A 40 -6.59 -24.60 0.04
C LYS A 40 -5.94 -23.22 0.25
N SER A 41 -6.70 -22.14 0.07
CA SER A 41 -6.20 -20.78 0.33
C SER A 41 -5.90 -20.57 1.81
N LEU A 42 -6.81 -21.02 2.69
CA LEU A 42 -6.60 -20.93 4.14
C LEU A 42 -5.38 -21.75 4.60
N ALA A 43 -5.24 -22.99 4.10
CA ALA A 43 -4.08 -23.84 4.38
C ALA A 43 -2.76 -23.16 3.96
N ASN A 44 -2.73 -22.54 2.78
CA ASN A 44 -1.55 -21.79 2.32
C ASN A 44 -1.21 -20.60 3.22
N TRP A 45 -2.20 -19.88 3.74
CA TRP A 45 -1.95 -18.76 4.67
C TRP A 45 -1.42 -19.24 6.02
N ILE A 46 -1.99 -20.33 6.55
CA ILE A 46 -1.51 -20.94 7.80
C ILE A 46 -0.07 -21.45 7.64
N TYR A 47 0.23 -22.11 6.52
CA TYR A 47 1.58 -22.58 6.23
C TYR A 47 2.60 -21.43 6.22
N LYS A 48 2.25 -20.29 5.60
CA LYS A 48 3.09 -19.09 5.60
C LYS A 48 3.24 -18.48 7.00
N ALA A 49 2.15 -18.35 7.73
CA ALA A 49 2.17 -17.81 9.08
C ALA A 49 3.06 -18.62 10.02
N ARG A 50 3.03 -19.97 9.92
CA ARG A 50 3.92 -20.86 10.69
C ARG A 50 5.41 -20.69 10.37
N ARG A 51 5.74 -20.20 9.17
CA ARG A 51 7.10 -19.92 8.72
C ARG A 51 7.56 -18.49 9.02
N GLY A 52 6.73 -17.69 9.72
CA GLY A 52 6.98 -16.27 9.95
C GLY A 52 6.88 -15.43 8.67
N GLU A 53 6.34 -15.97 7.58
CA GLU A 53 6.13 -15.24 6.34
C GLU A 53 4.81 -14.47 6.40
N PRO A 54 4.77 -13.22 5.90
CA PRO A 54 3.54 -12.46 5.89
C PRO A 54 2.49 -13.16 4.99
N ALA A 55 1.27 -13.31 5.52
CA ALA A 55 0.12 -13.87 4.78
C ALA A 55 -0.25 -13.05 3.52
N VAL A 56 0.22 -11.81 3.48
CA VAL A 56 0.21 -10.93 2.31
C VAL A 56 1.63 -10.87 1.76
N LYS A 57 1.84 -11.34 0.53
CA LYS A 57 2.91 -10.75 -0.28
C LYS A 57 2.51 -9.29 -0.39
N ARG A 58 3.25 -8.36 0.22
CA ARG A 58 3.22 -6.96 -0.22
C ARG A 58 3.33 -7.07 -1.73
N GLU A 59 2.32 -6.62 -2.48
CA GLU A 59 2.50 -6.47 -3.92
C GLU A 59 3.82 -5.73 -4.04
N PRO A 60 4.81 -6.24 -4.80
CA PRO A 60 6.01 -5.46 -5.03
C PRO A 60 5.48 -4.12 -5.48
N THR A 61 5.73 -3.07 -4.68
CA THR A 61 5.38 -1.71 -5.03
C THR A 61 5.88 -1.60 -6.44
N ARG A 62 4.96 -1.49 -7.41
CA ARG A 62 5.33 -1.55 -8.82
C ARG A 62 6.51 -0.59 -8.94
N PRO A 63 7.69 -1.03 -9.45
CA PRO A 63 8.85 -0.16 -9.47
C PRO A 63 8.37 1.15 -10.08
N VAL A 64 8.47 2.23 -9.30
CA VAL A 64 8.03 3.56 -9.72
C VAL A 64 8.67 3.75 -11.07
N SER A 65 7.85 3.90 -12.11
CA SER A 65 8.41 4.04 -13.44
C SER A 65 9.35 5.24 -13.43
N GLU A 66 10.46 5.18 -14.17
CA GLU A 66 11.40 6.30 -14.24
C GLU A 66 10.67 7.61 -14.56
N LEU A 67 9.60 7.53 -15.36
CA LEU A 67 8.70 8.63 -15.66
C LEU A 67 7.94 9.17 -14.43
N GLU A 68 7.39 8.31 -13.56
CA GLU A 68 6.71 8.75 -12.34
C GLU A 68 7.68 9.39 -11.34
N ALA A 69 8.90 8.85 -11.24
CA ALA A 69 9.96 9.42 -10.41
C ALA A 69 10.37 10.80 -10.92
N GLU A 70 10.56 10.93 -12.24
CA GLU A 70 10.89 12.18 -12.89
C GLU A 70 9.77 13.23 -12.74
N VAL A 71 8.51 12.83 -12.92
CA VAL A 71 7.35 13.72 -12.69
C VAL A 71 7.31 14.22 -11.24
N SER A 72 7.59 13.34 -10.27
CA SER A 72 7.64 13.72 -8.86
C SER A 72 8.75 14.74 -8.59
N ARG A 73 9.95 14.50 -9.13
CA ARG A 73 11.10 15.42 -9.04
C ARG A 73 10.77 16.78 -9.64
N LEU A 74 10.28 16.80 -10.88
CA LEU A 74 9.92 18.04 -11.58
C LEU A 74 8.83 18.81 -10.85
N ARG A 75 7.84 18.15 -10.24
CA ARG A 75 6.81 18.82 -9.44
C ARG A 75 7.38 19.48 -8.19
N GLN A 76 8.32 18.83 -7.49
CA GLN A 76 8.97 19.39 -6.32
C GLN A 76 9.83 20.60 -6.70
N GLU A 77 10.61 20.49 -7.79
CA GLU A 77 11.44 21.59 -8.28
C GLU A 77 10.61 22.78 -8.74
N ASN A 78 9.52 22.53 -9.46
CA ASN A 78 8.60 23.59 -9.91
C ASN A 78 7.94 24.32 -8.73
N ALA A 79 7.56 23.58 -7.66
CA ALA A 79 7.03 24.16 -6.45
C ALA A 79 8.05 25.07 -5.74
N LYS A 80 9.31 24.61 -5.64
CA LYS A 80 10.41 25.40 -5.08
C LYS A 80 10.67 26.68 -5.87
N LEU A 81 10.78 26.58 -7.20
CA LEU A 81 11.00 27.73 -8.08
C LEU A 81 9.86 28.76 -8.00
N LYS A 82 8.61 28.30 -7.91
CA LYS A 82 7.46 29.19 -7.71
C LYS A 82 7.56 29.93 -6.38
N MET A 83 7.94 29.25 -5.31
CA MET A 83 8.12 29.86 -4.00
C MET A 83 9.22 30.93 -4.03
N GLU A 84 10.39 30.61 -4.60
CA GLU A 84 11.50 31.56 -4.75
C GLU A 84 11.11 32.79 -5.57
N LYS A 85 10.39 32.58 -6.68
CA LYS A 85 9.87 33.68 -7.51
C LYS A 85 8.93 34.60 -6.74
N GLU A 86 8.05 34.04 -5.91
CA GLU A 86 7.13 34.85 -5.09
C GLU A 86 7.86 35.64 -4.00
N VAL A 87 8.91 35.07 -3.40
CA VAL A 87 9.77 35.80 -2.45
C VAL A 87 10.47 36.97 -3.14
N LEU A 88 11.06 36.75 -4.32
CA LEU A 88 11.74 37.81 -5.08
C LEU A 88 10.77 38.92 -5.51
N LYS A 89 9.56 38.59 -5.95
CA LYS A 89 8.54 39.58 -6.28
C LYS A 89 8.16 40.43 -5.07
N LYS A 90 7.97 39.82 -3.90
CA LYS A 90 7.65 40.54 -2.67
C LYS A 90 8.79 41.46 -2.25
N ALA A 91 10.03 41.01 -2.36
CA ALA A 91 11.21 41.83 -2.09
C ALA A 91 11.29 43.03 -3.05
N ALA A 92 11.13 42.81 -4.36
CA ALA A 92 11.13 43.87 -5.35
C ALA A 92 10.03 44.92 -5.09
N ALA A 93 8.82 44.48 -4.73
CA ALA A 93 7.72 45.36 -4.38
C ALA A 93 7.98 46.17 -3.09
N TYR A 94 8.65 45.57 -2.10
CA TYR A 94 9.06 46.26 -0.87
C TYR A 94 10.09 47.36 -1.18
N PHE A 95 11.16 47.04 -1.89
CA PHE A 95 12.21 48.01 -2.23
C PHE A 95 11.70 49.16 -3.12
N ALA A 96 10.81 48.87 -4.07
CA ALA A 96 10.18 49.90 -4.90
C ALA A 96 9.33 50.88 -4.09
N ARG A 97 8.73 50.45 -2.96
CA ARG A 97 7.97 51.33 -2.06
C ARG A 97 8.85 52.21 -1.17
N GLU A 98 10.03 51.75 -0.76
CA GLU A 98 10.96 52.54 0.08
C GLU A 98 11.79 53.56 -0.71
N SER A 99 11.81 53.46 -2.04
CA SER A 99 12.56 54.37 -2.93
C SER A 99 11.73 55.56 -3.43
N LEU A 100 10.51 55.74 -2.92
CA LEU A 100 9.58 56.85 -3.19
C LEU A 100 9.44 57.73 -1.94
#